data_AF-A0A2R6D659-F1
#
_entry.id   AF-A0A2R6D659-F1
#
_cell.length_a   1.000
_cell.length_b   1.000
_cell.length_c   1.000
_cell.angle_alpha   90.00
_cell.angle_beta   90.00
_cell.angle_gamma   90.00
#
_symmetry.space_group_name_H-M   'P 1'
#
loop_
_entity.id
_entity.type
_entity.pdbx_description
1 polymer ?
#
loop_
_entity_poly.entity_id
_entity_poly.type
_entity_poly.pdbx_seq_one_letter_code
_entity_poly.pdbx_strand_id
1 'polypeptide(L)' 'MARNQEPVSEEEIEALCEEMDEQRGKIREALAEDLSGESEDYDAEEYLNDRAGEPVADGGE' A
#
# COMPACT_ATOMS: atom_id res chain seq x y z
N MET A 1 -27.12 18.89 3.09
CA MET A 1 -27.48 17.62 2.42
C MET A 1 -26.92 16.50 3.27
N ALA A 2 -27.77 15.77 3.99
CA ALA A 2 -27.31 14.57 4.68
C ALA A 2 -26.82 13.60 3.60
N ARG A 3 -25.60 13.07 3.75
CA ARG A 3 -25.10 12.02 2.88
C ARG A 3 -26.01 10.81 3.13
N ASN A 4 -26.99 10.58 2.25
CA ASN A 4 -27.78 9.36 2.19
C ASN A 4 -26.87 8.22 1.67
N GLN A 5 -25.77 7.97 2.36
CA GLN A 5 -24.87 6.85 2.10
C GLN A 5 -25.17 5.82 3.18
N GLU A 6 -25.60 4.66 2.74
CA GLU A 6 -25.62 3.47 3.57
C GLU A 6 -24.20 3.25 4.11
N PRO A 7 -24.03 2.92 5.40
CA PRO A 7 -22.71 2.65 5.94
C PRO A 7 -22.11 1.46 5.20
N VAL A 8 -20.86 1.61 4.76
CA VAL A 8 -20.09 0.51 4.15
C VAL A 8 -20.03 -0.63 5.16
N SER A 9 -20.36 -1.84 4.73
CA SER A 9 -20.32 -3.02 5.59
C SER A 9 -18.88 -3.46 5.87
N GLU A 10 -18.69 -4.22 6.94
CA GLU A 10 -17.38 -4.83 7.24
C GLU A 10 -16.94 -5.78 6.12
N GLU A 11 -17.89 -6.49 5.50
CA GLU A 11 -17.65 -7.39 4.37
C GLU A 11 -17.16 -6.63 3.13
N GLU A 12 -17.73 -5.44 2.85
CA GLU A 12 -17.31 -4.58 1.75
C GLU A 12 -15.91 -4.00 1.99
N ILE A 13 -15.57 -3.71 3.25
CA ILE A 13 -14.22 -3.25 3.62
C ILE A 13 -13.21 -4.39 3.46
N GLU A 14 -13.53 -5.61 3.91
CA GLU A 14 -12.65 -6.78 3.78
C GLU A 14 -12.39 -7.12 2.31
N ALA A 15 -13.44 -7.12 1.48
CA ALA A 15 -13.31 -7.34 0.04
C ALA A 15 -12.42 -6.27 -0.62
N LEU A 16 -12.59 -5.00 -0.24
CA LEU A 16 -11.76 -3.92 -0.75
C LEU A 16 -10.28 -4.08 -0.34
N CYS A 17 -10.02 -4.51 0.90
CA CYS A 17 -8.66 -4.79 1.36
C CYS A 17 -8.01 -5.89 0.51
N GLU A 18 -8.73 -6.97 0.22
CA GLU A 18 -8.24 -8.06 -0.63
C GLU A 18 -7.92 -7.57 -2.07
N GLU A 19 -8.81 -6.75 -2.65
CA GLU A 19 -8.55 -6.12 -3.96
C GLU A 19 -7.32 -5.22 -3.94
N MET A 20 -7.12 -4.46 -2.85
CA MET A 20 -5.94 -3.60 -2.70
C MET A 20 -4.66 -4.42 -2.57
N ASP A 21 -4.68 -5.54 -1.86
CA ASP A 21 -3.52 -6.43 -1.74
C ASP A 21 -3.14 -7.06 -3.08
N GLU A 22 -4.13 -7.49 -3.88
CA GLU A 22 -3.88 -7.99 -5.22
C GLU A 22 -3.27 -6.91 -6.13
N GLN A 23 -3.79 -5.67 -6.05
CA GLN A 23 -3.23 -4.54 -6.79
C GLN A 23 -1.78 -4.24 -6.38
N ARG A 24 -1.47 -4.30 -5.08
CA ARG A 24 -0.09 -4.11 -4.59
C ARG A 24 0.85 -5.14 -5.17
N GLY A 25 0.46 -6.41 -5.23
CA GLY A 25 1.25 -7.46 -5.87
C GLY A 25 1.56 -7.14 -7.34
N LYS A 26 0.53 -6.77 -8.12
CA LYS A 26 0.69 -6.40 -9.55
C LYS A 26 1.62 -5.20 -9.75
N ILE A 27 1.51 -4.19 -8.86
CA ILE A 27 2.38 -3.00 -8.92
C ILE A 27 3.84 -3.40 -8.65
N ARG A 28 4.09 -4.24 -7.63
CA ARG A 28 5.44 -4.71 -7.30
C ARG A 28 6.07 -5.50 -8.45
N GLU A 29 5.31 -6.39 -9.07
CA GLU A 29 5.76 -7.16 -10.24
C GLU A 29 6.11 -6.23 -11.42
N ALA A 30 5.24 -5.26 -11.73
CA ALA A 30 5.50 -4.29 -12.78
C ALA A 30 6.74 -3.42 -12.49
N LEU A 31 6.93 -3.01 -11.24
CA LEU A 31 8.13 -2.25 -10.83
C LEU A 31 9.40 -3.10 -10.94
N ALA A 32 9.35 -4.38 -10.58
CA ALA A 32 10.47 -5.30 -10.74
C ALA A 32 10.85 -5.49 -12.21
N GLU A 33 9.86 -5.58 -13.11
CA GLU A 33 10.07 -5.62 -14.55
C GLU A 33 10.70 -4.32 -15.08
N ASP A 34 10.16 -3.16 -14.72
CA ASP A 34 10.57 -1.86 -15.27
C ASP A 34 11.90 -1.34 -14.73
N LEU A 35 12.13 -1.51 -13.43
CA LEU A 35 13.29 -0.95 -12.72
C LEU A 35 14.41 -1.96 -12.51
N SER A 36 14.17 -3.23 -12.86
CA SER A 36 15.03 -4.38 -12.55
C SER A 36 15.15 -4.63 -11.04
N GLY A 37 14.80 -5.83 -10.60
CA GLY A 37 14.85 -6.23 -9.19
C GLY A 37 13.92 -7.41 -8.91
N GLU A 38 13.70 -7.73 -7.65
CA GLU A 38 12.66 -8.65 -7.20
C GLU A 38 11.42 -7.84 -6.77
N SER A 39 10.23 -8.44 -6.83
CA SER A 39 8.99 -7.75 -6.42
C SER A 39 9.01 -7.33 -4.95
N GLU A 40 9.72 -8.10 -4.13
CA GLU A 40 9.95 -7.94 -2.71
C GLU A 40 10.75 -6.65 -2.42
N ASP A 41 11.67 -6.26 -3.31
CA ASP A 41 12.44 -5.01 -3.17
C ASP A 41 11.55 -3.76 -3.15
N TYR A 42 10.32 -3.86 -3.68
CA TYR A 42 9.33 -2.79 -3.75
C TYR A 42 8.22 -2.94 -2.70
N ASP A 43 8.40 -3.83 -1.72
CA ASP A 43 7.50 -3.91 -0.58
C ASP A 43 7.72 -2.73 0.38
N ALA A 44 6.86 -1.72 0.25
CA ALA A 44 6.89 -0.56 1.12
C ALA A 44 6.64 -0.89 2.60
N GLU A 45 5.90 -1.95 2.93
CA GLU A 45 5.70 -2.34 4.33
C GLU A 45 6.95 -2.94 4.94
N GLU A 46 7.64 -3.80 4.21
CA GLU A 46 8.95 -4.32 4.62
C GLU A 46 9.95 -3.17 4.80
N TYR A 47 10.05 -2.30 3.78
CA TYR A 47 10.92 -1.13 3.83
C TYR A 47 10.61 -0.18 5.00
N LEU A 48 9.33 0.06 5.31
CA LEU A 48 8.92 0.92 6.42
C LEU A 48 9.11 0.25 7.78
N ASN A 49 8.93 -1.06 7.90
CA ASN A 49 9.22 -1.81 9.12
C ASN A 49 10.72 -1.80 9.43
N ASP A 50 11.56 -1.96 8.40
CA ASP A 50 13.01 -1.83 8.52
C ASP A 50 13.42 -0.39 8.88
N ARG A 51 12.74 0.60 8.29
CA ARG A 51 12.99 2.03 8.52
C ARG A 51 12.37 2.57 9.80
N ALA A 52 11.51 1.83 10.51
CA ALA A 52 10.83 2.30 11.72
C ALA A 52 11.79 2.72 12.87
N GLY A 53 13.08 2.38 12.77
CA GLY A 53 14.14 2.85 13.67
C GLY A 53 14.85 4.14 13.24
N GLU A 54 14.65 4.64 12.01
CA GLU A 54 15.30 5.84 11.51
C GLU A 54 14.44 7.09 11.70
N PRO A 55 15.01 8.20 12.22
CA PRO A 55 14.30 9.46 12.29
C PRO A 55 13.98 9.93 10.85
N VAL A 56 12.68 10.01 10.54
CA VAL A 56 12.23 10.62 9.28
C VAL A 56 12.54 12.10 9.38
N ALA A 57 13.49 12.58 8.57
CA ALA A 57 13.68 14.01 8.38
C ALA A 57 12.39 14.55 7.74
N ASP A 58 11.63 15.33 8.50
CA ASP A 58 10.66 16.26 7.95
C ASP A 58 11.47 17.14 6.98
N GLY A 59 11.19 17.00 5.68
CA GLY A 59 11.86 17.76 4.64
C GLY A 59 11.42 19.22 4.70
N GLY A 60 11.85 19.92 5.73
CA GLY A 60 11.60 21.33 5.95
C GLY A 60 12.48 22.20 5.04
N GLU A 61 11.80 22.82 4.06
CA GLU A 61 12.13 23.95 3.17
C GLU A 61 13.42 23.94 2.32
#